data_AF-A0A378QN74-F1
#
_entry.id   AF-A0A378QN74-F1
#
_cell.length_a   1.000
_cell.length_b   1.000
_cell.length_c   1.000
_cell.angle_alpha   90.00
_cell.angle_beta   90.00
_cell.angle_gamma   90.00
#
_symmetry.space_group_name_H-M   'P 1'
#
loop_
_entity.id
_entity.type
_entity.pdbx_description
1 polymer ?
#
loop_
_entity_poly.entity_id
_entity_poly.type
_entity_poly.pdbx_seq_one_letter_code
_entity_poly.pdbx_strand_id
1 'polypeptide(L)'
;MGGKAKNLIAPLICNNTMTSALFETWFEQMLLPCLNNHTKQTGKPCIIILDNARFHRMKHLQDIINQNQADSTQAQKHIILPLPPYSPKLNPIEHTWATIKKWLRSHLVEFESIEQGLVGYFGVWWVYQCSTHPNIPKKSAQ
;
A
#
# COMPACT_ATOMS: atom_id res chain seq x y z
N MET A 1 -5.21 13.62 -16.90
CA MET A 1 -4.53 14.18 -15.72
C MET A 1 -3.55 13.14 -15.18
N GLY A 2 -2.25 13.45 -15.07
CA GLY A 2 -1.25 12.53 -14.52
C GLY A 2 -1.18 12.66 -12.99
N GLY A 3 -1.23 11.54 -12.27
CA GLY A 3 -1.22 11.51 -10.80
C GLY A 3 -0.02 12.25 -10.19
N LYS A 4 -0.23 12.89 -9.03
CA LYS A 4 0.80 13.62 -8.27
C LYS A 4 1.65 12.69 -7.40
N ALA A 5 1.19 11.46 -7.19
CA ALA A 5 1.79 10.44 -6.34
C ALA A 5 3.03 9.74 -6.94
N LYS A 6 3.95 10.48 -7.56
CA LYS A 6 5.09 9.91 -8.33
C LYS A 6 6.00 8.97 -7.53
N ASN A 7 6.02 9.11 -6.20
CA ASN A 7 6.86 8.30 -5.30
C ASN A 7 6.05 7.35 -4.40
N LEU A 8 4.74 7.23 -4.60
CA LEU A 8 3.90 6.30 -3.84
C LEU A 8 3.67 5.04 -4.67
N ILE A 9 3.83 3.89 -4.03
CA ILE A 9 3.65 2.58 -4.64
C ILE A 9 2.41 1.91 -4.06
N ALA A 10 1.76 1.08 -4.88
CA ALA A 10 0.61 0.27 -4.50
C ALA A 10 -0.50 1.02 -3.71
N PRO A 11 -0.92 2.25 -4.07
CA PRO A 11 -2.04 2.88 -3.37
C PRO A 11 -3.33 2.08 -3.58
N LEU A 12 -4.12 1.98 -2.51
CA LEU A 12 -5.42 1.32 -2.50
C LEU A 12 -6.45 2.25 -1.86
N ILE A 13 -7.56 2.50 -2.56
CA ILE A 13 -8.74 3.14 -2.00
C ILE A 13 -9.71 2.04 -1.61
N CYS A 14 -10.07 2.00 -0.33
CA CYS A 14 -11.02 1.05 0.23
C CYS A 14 -12.21 1.82 0.81
N ASN A 15 -13.40 1.54 0.29
CA ASN A 15 -14.63 2.22 0.71
C ASN A 15 -15.29 1.57 1.94
N ASN A 16 -14.74 0.46 2.42
CA ASN A 16 -15.26 -0.33 3.54
C ASN A 16 -14.18 -0.48 4.64
N THR A 17 -14.56 -1.13 5.74
CA THR A 17 -13.63 -1.42 6.84
C THR A 17 -12.46 -2.28 6.37
N MET A 18 -11.23 -1.83 6.66
CA MET A 18 -10.03 -2.63 6.45
C MET A 18 -10.05 -3.89 7.32
N THR A 19 -9.94 -5.07 6.70
CA THR A 19 -9.82 -6.36 7.37
C THR A 19 -8.43 -6.94 7.18
N SER A 20 -8.02 -7.89 8.03
CA SER A 20 -6.74 -8.58 7.84
C SER A 20 -6.65 -9.26 6.49
N ALA A 21 -7.71 -9.94 6.05
CA ALA A 21 -7.74 -10.63 4.76
C ALA A 21 -7.57 -9.66 3.57
N LEU A 22 -8.23 -8.49 3.62
CA LEU A 22 -8.07 -7.48 2.58
C LEU A 22 -6.66 -6.88 2.58
N PHE A 23 -6.14 -6.55 3.77
CA PHE A 23 -4.80 -6.00 3.92
C PHE A 23 -3.73 -6.98 3.41
N GLU A 24 -3.83 -8.25 3.76
CA GLU A 24 -2.89 -9.31 3.34
C GLU A 24 -2.95 -9.54 1.84
N THR A 25 -4.16 -9.57 1.26
CA THR A 25 -4.34 -9.69 -0.19
C THR A 25 -3.67 -8.52 -0.91
N TRP A 26 -3.90 -7.28 -0.45
CA TRP A 26 -3.22 -6.10 -0.97
C TRP A 26 -1.69 -6.18 -0.79
N PHE A 27 -1.24 -6.61 0.39
CA PHE A 27 0.16 -6.71 0.73
C PHE A 27 0.89 -7.68 -0.22
N GLU A 28 0.34 -8.88 -0.42
CA GLU A 28 0.92 -9.91 -1.27
C GLU A 28 0.81 -9.58 -2.76
N GLN A 29 -0.34 -9.10 -3.21
CA GLN A 29 -0.62 -9.00 -4.65
C GLN A 29 -0.26 -7.63 -5.24
N MET A 30 -0.16 -6.58 -4.42
CA MET A 30 0.11 -5.22 -4.87
C MET A 30 1.42 -4.65 -4.32
N LEU A 31 1.61 -4.66 -3.00
CA LEU A 31 2.80 -4.06 -2.39
C LEU A 31 4.07 -4.90 -2.66
N LEU A 32 4.03 -6.19 -2.34
CA LEU A 32 5.19 -7.08 -2.40
C LEU A 32 5.83 -7.16 -3.80
N PRO A 33 5.08 -7.21 -4.92
CA PRO A 33 5.67 -7.17 -6.26
C PRO A 33 6.41 -5.86 -6.55
N CYS A 34 5.91 -4.72 -6.05
CA CYS A 34 6.62 -3.43 -6.17
C CYS A 34 7.94 -3.45 -5.40
N LEU A 35 7.95 -4.00 -4.18
CA LEU A 35 9.16 -4.10 -3.36
C LEU A 35 10.18 -5.07 -3.98
N ASN A 36 9.73 -6.24 -4.46
CA ASN A 36 10.57 -7.21 -5.15
C ASN A 36 11.23 -6.60 -6.39
N ASN A 37 10.49 -5.82 -7.18
CA ASN A 37 11.04 -5.12 -8.34
C ASN A 37 12.08 -4.06 -7.93
N HIS A 38 11.83 -3.32 -6.85
CA HIS A 38 12.81 -2.39 -6.30
C HIS A 38 14.11 -3.10 -5.89
N THR A 39 14.00 -4.25 -5.20
CA THR A 39 15.16 -5.06 -4.82
C THR A 39 15.90 -5.64 -6.02
N LYS A 40 15.18 -6.11 -7.06
CA LYS A 40 15.81 -6.56 -8.32
C LYS A 40 16.60 -5.44 -9.00
N GLN A 41 16.11 -4.20 -8.94
CA GLN A 41 16.78 -3.05 -9.56
C GLN A 41 17.96 -2.51 -8.74
N THR A 42 17.86 -2.55 -7.42
CA THR A 42 18.83 -1.89 -6.53
C THR A 42 19.78 -2.84 -5.80
N GLY A 43 19.46 -4.13 -5.78
CA GLY A 43 20.14 -5.13 -4.98
C GLY A 43 19.99 -4.90 -3.47
N LYS A 44 18.92 -4.22 -3.02
CA LYS A 44 18.69 -3.90 -1.60
C LYS A 44 17.28 -4.30 -1.15
N PRO A 45 17.13 -4.95 0.01
CA PRO A 45 15.83 -5.26 0.58
C PRO A 45 15.24 -4.02 1.24
N CYS A 46 13.92 -3.89 1.18
CA CYS A 46 13.17 -2.86 1.89
C CYS A 46 12.91 -3.23 3.36
N ILE A 47 12.88 -2.20 4.21
CA ILE A 47 12.28 -2.25 5.55
C ILE A 47 10.84 -1.73 5.42
N ILE A 48 9.87 -2.52 5.88
CA ILE A 48 8.44 -2.19 5.85
C ILE A 48 8.03 -1.78 7.25
N ILE A 49 7.72 -0.50 7.43
CA ILE A 49 7.30 0.05 8.72
C ILE A 49 5.77 -0.05 8.82
N LEU A 50 5.27 -0.70 9.87
CA LEU A 50 3.83 -0.84 10.14
C LEU A 50 3.51 -0.39 11.56
N ASP A 51 2.37 0.27 11.76
CA ASP A 51 1.85 0.52 13.11
C ASP A 51 1.19 -0.74 13.70
N ASN A 52 0.69 -0.65 14.93
CA ASN A 52 0.09 -1.78 15.65
C ASN A 52 -1.41 -1.95 15.40
N ALA A 53 -1.90 -1.61 14.19
CA ALA A 53 -3.28 -1.88 13.82
C ALA A 53 -3.58 -3.39 13.91
N ARG A 54 -4.77 -3.76 14.42
CA ARG A 54 -5.15 -5.16 14.67
C ARG A 54 -5.07 -6.06 13.43
N PHE A 55 -5.23 -5.48 12.24
CA PHE A 55 -5.17 -6.20 10.97
C PHE A 55 -3.73 -6.39 10.43
N HIS A 56 -2.72 -5.75 11.03
CA HIS A 56 -1.31 -6.00 10.71
C HIS A 56 -0.82 -7.26 11.44
N ARG A 57 -1.18 -8.44 10.93
CA ARG A 57 -0.73 -9.72 11.47
C ARG A 57 0.75 -9.98 11.14
N MET A 58 1.65 -9.29 11.84
CA MET A 58 3.10 -9.21 11.55
C MET A 58 3.76 -10.56 11.20
N LYS A 59 3.49 -11.60 12.01
CA LYS A 59 4.03 -12.95 11.76
C LYS A 59 3.57 -13.50 10.41
N HIS A 60 2.28 -13.39 10.11
CA HIS A 60 1.72 -13.88 8.86
C HIS A 60 2.23 -13.08 7.65
N LEU A 61 2.37 -11.76 7.77
CA LEU A 61 2.97 -10.93 6.73
C LEU A 61 4.44 -11.30 6.46
N GLN A 62 5.20 -11.64 7.51
CA GLN A 62 6.57 -12.15 7.35
C GLN A 62 6.61 -13.52 6.69
N ASP A 63 5.63 -14.40 6.97
CA ASP A 63 5.48 -15.69 6.28
C ASP A 63 5.18 -15.49 4.78
N ILE A 64 4.31 -14.54 4.42
CA ILE A 64 4.02 -14.17 3.02
C ILE A 64 5.32 -13.75 2.30
N ILE A 65 6.14 -12.88 2.91
CA ILE A 65 7.44 -12.49 2.36
C ILE A 65 8.33 -13.71 2.17
N ASN A 66 8.41 -14.58 3.18
CA ASN A 66 9.30 -15.74 3.17
C ASN A 66 8.96 -16.74 2.07
N GLN A 67 7.68 -16.98 1.83
CA GLN A 67 7.18 -17.92 0.81
C GLN A 67 7.40 -17.39 -0.60
N ASN A 68 7.10 -16.10 -0.84
CA ASN A 68 7.23 -15.47 -2.16
C ASN A 68 8.69 -15.19 -2.59
N GLN A 69 9.66 -15.36 -1.70
CA GLN A 69 11.09 -15.10 -1.96
C GLN A 69 11.97 -16.35 -1.75
N ALA A 70 11.40 -17.55 -1.79
CA ALA A 70 12.09 -18.81 -1.48
C ALA A 70 13.29 -19.12 -2.40
N ASP A 71 13.24 -18.71 -3.67
CA ASP A 71 14.29 -18.98 -4.68
C ASP A 71 15.43 -17.96 -4.69
N SER A 72 15.30 -16.84 -3.99
CA SER A 72 16.37 -15.87 -3.83
C SER A 72 17.31 -16.37 -2.74
N THR A 73 18.60 -16.55 -3.06
CA THR A 73 19.65 -16.87 -2.09
C THR A 73 19.43 -16.05 -0.81
N GLN A 74 19.47 -16.68 0.37
CA GLN A 74 19.10 -16.13 1.69
C GLN A 74 19.57 -14.72 2.06
N ALA A 75 20.42 -14.09 1.24
CA ALA A 75 21.11 -12.86 1.55
C ALA A 75 20.19 -11.69 1.91
N GLN A 76 19.02 -11.46 1.29
CA GLN A 76 18.30 -10.19 1.53
C GLN A 76 16.77 -10.27 1.32
N LYS A 77 16.03 -10.68 2.37
CA LYS A 77 14.56 -10.59 2.42
C LYS A 77 14.08 -9.24 2.94
N HIS A 78 12.86 -8.85 2.58
CA HIS A 78 12.20 -7.72 3.22
C HIS A 78 11.94 -8.01 4.71
N ILE A 79 12.05 -6.96 5.53
CA ILE A 79 11.86 -7.06 6.98
C ILE A 79 10.72 -6.14 7.38
N ILE A 80 9.82 -6.65 8.23
CA ILE A 80 8.78 -5.86 8.85
C ILE A 80 9.28 -5.29 10.18
N LEU A 81 9.19 -3.96 10.32
CA LEU A 81 9.55 -3.24 11.54
C LEU A 81 8.27 -2.65 12.15
N PRO A 82 7.74 -3.22 13.26
CA PRO A 82 6.60 -2.63 13.94
C PRO A 82 7.02 -1.36 14.68
N LEU A 83 6.15 -0.34 14.66
CA LEU A 83 6.35 0.86 15.47
C LEU A 83 5.97 0.62 16.93
N PRO A 84 6.57 1.36 17.88
CA PRO A 84 6.09 1.39 19.25
C PRO A 84 4.63 1.87 19.31
N PRO A 85 3.83 1.39 20.28
CA PRO A 85 2.47 1.88 20.48
C PRO A 85 2.39 3.41 20.59
N TYR A 86 1.31 3.98 20.07
CA TYR A 86 1.00 5.42 20.15
C TYR A 86 2.13 6.35 19.70
N SER A 87 2.94 5.94 18.72
CA SER A 87 4.06 6.71 18.19
C SER A 87 3.84 7.22 16.76
N PRO A 88 2.75 7.97 16.47
CA PRO A 88 2.46 8.45 15.11
C PRO A 88 3.57 9.37 14.57
N LYS A 89 4.27 10.10 15.45
CA LYS A 89 5.44 10.92 15.10
C LYS A 89 6.60 10.14 14.46
N LEU A 90 6.63 8.82 14.63
CA LEU A 90 7.64 7.93 14.04
C LEU A 90 7.16 7.31 12.72
N ASN A 91 5.90 7.49 12.33
CA ASN A 91 5.36 6.92 11.10
C ASN A 91 5.60 7.88 9.92
N PRO A 92 6.51 7.57 8.97
CA PRO A 92 6.84 8.49 7.88
C PRO A 92 5.65 8.84 6.98
N ILE A 93 4.61 7.99 6.95
CA ILE A 93 3.42 8.22 6.12
C ILE A 93 2.62 9.46 6.56
N GLU A 94 2.78 9.95 7.79
CA GLU A 94 2.07 11.12 8.30
C GLU A 94 2.41 12.39 7.50
N HIS A 95 3.67 12.56 7.10
CA HIS A 95 4.09 13.67 6.24
C HIS A 95 3.49 13.56 4.83
N THR A 96 3.38 12.35 4.31
CA THR A 96 2.71 12.06 3.03
C THR A 96 1.23 12.43 3.13
N TRP A 97 0.54 12.01 4.18
CA TRP A 97 -0.88 12.35 4.39
C TRP A 97 -1.11 13.84 4.60
N ALA A 98 -0.21 14.56 5.25
CA ALA A 98 -0.29 16.02 5.35
C ALA A 98 -0.26 16.67 3.95
N THR A 99 0.62 16.19 3.07
CA THR A 99 0.72 16.66 1.68
C THR A 99 -0.54 16.34 0.87
N ILE A 100 -1.06 15.10 0.97
CA ILE A 100 -2.29 14.67 0.30
C ILE A 100 -3.47 15.53 0.76
N LYS A 101 -3.67 15.69 2.08
CA LYS A 101 -4.77 16.49 2.65
C LYS A 101 -4.70 17.95 2.22
N LYS A 102 -3.49 18.54 2.17
CA LYS A 102 -3.30 19.91 1.69
C LYS A 102 -3.74 20.05 0.23
N TRP A 103 -3.33 19.11 -0.62
CA TRP A 103 -3.72 19.12 -2.03
C TRP A 103 -5.23 18.92 -2.20
N LEU A 104 -5.83 17.95 -1.49
CA LEU A 104 -7.28 17.71 -1.57
C LEU A 104 -8.06 18.98 -1.23
N ARG A 105 -7.73 19.64 -0.11
CA ARG A 105 -8.44 20.86 0.32
C ARG A 105 -8.47 21.96 -0.76
N SER A 106 -7.43 22.07 -1.58
CA SER A 106 -7.39 23.09 -2.64
C SER A 106 -8.08 22.66 -3.94
N HIS A 107 -8.41 21.38 -4.12
CA HIS A 107 -9.01 20.86 -5.36
C HIS A 107 -10.37 20.16 -5.13
N LEU A 108 -10.86 20.05 -3.89
CA LEU A 108 -12.13 19.36 -3.60
C LEU A 108 -13.33 19.97 -4.35
N VAL A 109 -13.28 21.25 -4.72
CA VAL A 109 -14.31 21.90 -5.54
C VAL A 109 -14.35 21.40 -6.99
N GLU A 110 -13.29 20.72 -7.43
CA GLU A 110 -13.15 20.15 -8.78
C GLU A 110 -13.67 18.71 -8.86
N PHE A 111 -14.03 18.09 -7.72
CA PHE A 111 -14.44 16.69 -7.64
C PHE A 111 -15.80 16.55 -6.96
N GLU A 112 -16.58 15.54 -7.36
CA GLU A 112 -17.90 15.29 -6.77
C GLU A 112 -17.78 14.65 -5.37
N SER A 113 -16.62 14.08 -5.05
CA SER A 113 -16.37 13.44 -3.76
C SER A 113 -14.87 13.42 -3.40
N ILE A 114 -14.59 13.18 -2.12
CA ILE A 114 -13.22 12.95 -1.64
C ILE A 114 -12.59 11.74 -2.34
N GLU A 115 -13.38 10.71 -2.62
CA GLU A 115 -12.95 9.50 -3.32
C GLU A 115 -12.45 9.84 -4.74
N GLN A 116 -13.23 10.61 -5.52
CA GLN A 116 -12.80 11.07 -6.83
C GLN A 116 -11.54 11.94 -6.75
N GLY A 117 -11.42 12.79 -5.73
CA GLY A 117 -10.21 13.54 -5.47
C GLY A 117 -8.98 12.66 -5.18
N LEU A 118 -9.15 11.59 -4.41
CA LEU A 118 -8.08 10.61 -4.14
C LEU A 118 -7.70 9.84 -5.41
N VAL A 119 -8.68 9.37 -6.19
CA VAL A 119 -8.49 8.75 -7.52
C VAL A 119 -7.67 9.68 -8.41
N GLY A 120 -8.04 10.97 -8.48
CA GLY A 120 -7.30 11.98 -9.24
C GLY A 120 -5.88 12.23 -8.73
N TYR A 121 -5.67 12.25 -7.41
CA TYR A 121 -4.36 12.45 -6.81
C TYR A 121 -3.39 11.30 -7.10
N PHE A 122 -3.85 10.07 -6.85
CA PHE A 122 -3.05 8.86 -7.00
C PHE A 122 -2.93 8.43 -8.47
N GLY A 123 -3.84 8.87 -9.34
CA GLY A 123 -3.90 8.42 -10.73
C GLY A 123 -4.25 6.93 -10.84
N VAL A 124 -4.93 6.37 -9.83
CA VAL A 124 -5.39 4.98 -9.84
C VAL A 124 -6.85 4.91 -10.24
N TRP A 125 -7.14 4.08 -11.23
CA TRP A 125 -8.50 3.80 -11.68
C TRP A 125 -9.11 2.57 -11.00
N TRP A 126 -8.37 1.93 -10.09
CA TRP A 126 -8.82 0.78 -9.31
C TRP A 126 -9.32 1.26 -7.94
N VAL A 127 -10.62 1.47 -7.82
CA VAL A 127 -11.30 1.55 -6.52
C VAL A 127 -11.77 0.14 -6.18
N TYR A 128 -11.36 -0.39 -5.02
CA TYR A 128 -11.94 -1.64 -4.53
C TYR A 128 -13.25 -1.36 -3.79
N GLN A 129 -14.37 -1.67 -4.45
CA GLN A 129 -15.66 -1.82 -3.80
C GLN A 129 -15.73 -3.22 -3.20
N CYS A 130 -15.64 -3.33 -1.87
CA CYS A 130 -15.64 -4.61 -1.19
C CYS A 130 -17.08 -5.12 -0.99
N SER A 131 -17.74 -5.60 -2.05
CA SER A 131 -18.87 -6.52 -1.88
C SER A 131 -18.35 -7.92 -1.61
N THR A 132 -19.01 -8.66 -0.73
CA THR A 132 -18.66 -10.01 -0.27
C THR A 132 -18.24 -10.96 -1.40
N HIS A 133 -16.92 -11.09 -1.63
CA HIS A 133 -16.12 -12.13 -2.31
C HIS A 133 -15.01 -11.52 -3.18
N PRO A 134 -13.73 -11.96 -3.04
CA PRO A 134 -12.63 -11.38 -3.77
C PRO A 134 -12.51 -12.04 -5.15
N ASN A 135 -12.91 -11.33 -6.20
CA ASN A 135 -12.35 -11.54 -7.53
C ASN A 135 -11.66 -10.26 -7.96
N ILE A 136 -10.34 -10.32 -7.94
CA ILE A 136 -9.46 -9.23 -8.34
C ILE A 136 -9.42 -9.21 -9.88
N PRO A 137 -9.77 -8.10 -10.55
CA PRO A 137 -9.70 -8.05 -12.00
C PRO A 137 -8.24 -8.23 -12.46
N LYS A 138 -8.03 -9.24 -13.29
CA LYS A 138 -6.77 -9.45 -14.00
C LYS A 138 -6.55 -8.26 -14.94
N LYS A 139 -5.33 -7.71 -14.96
CA LYS A 139 -4.89 -6.68 -15.91
C LYS A 139 -5.29 -7.10 -17.34
N SER A 140 -6.19 -6.36 -17.98
CA SER A 140 -6.17 -6.23 -19.43
C SER A 140 -5.04 -5.26 -19.76
N ALA A 141 -3.97 -5.79 -20.34
CA ALA A 141 -3.00 -4.96 -21.04
C ALA A 141 -3.72 -4.35 -22.27
N GLN A 142 -3.68 -3.02 -22.38
CA GLN A 142 -3.73 -2.34 -23.67
C GLN A 142 -2.30 -2.08 -24.12
#